data_AF-A0A9J5Z7D3-F1
#
_entry.id   AF-A0A9J5Z7D3-F1
#
_cell.length_a   1.000
_cell.length_b   1.000
_cell.length_c   1.000
_cell.angle_alpha   90.00
_cell.angle_beta   90.00
_cell.angle_gamma   90.00
#
_symmetry.space_group_name_H-M   'P 1'
#
loop_
_entity.id
_entity.type
_entity.pdbx_description
1 polymer ?
#
loop_
_entity_poly.entity_id
_entity_poly.type
_entity_poly.pdbx_seq_one_letter_code
_entity_poly.pdbx_strand_id
1 'polypeptide(L)'
;MVSIFSSPIYENYERDLRLPKLVTDIRKSKHDLSTRNNLQENELVIEMLDAYKTGKLLLQQRNCDVNITTSTLAFEFEKLDFGFGKPTRASQGIGPISNFFILTNTPDDDHDRGVEAFVNLNEQDMSVFKNDKDLLQFAIPV
;
A
#
# COMPACT_ATOMS: atom_id res chain seq x y z
N MET A 1 -1.05 1.14 -10.98
CA MET A 1 -0.60 -0.28 -10.99
C MET A 1 -0.48 -0.72 -9.56
N VAL A 2 -1.32 -1.66 -9.11
CA VAL A 2 -1.21 -2.22 -7.75
C VAL A 2 0.01 -3.15 -7.76
N SER A 3 1.04 -2.80 -7.01
CA SER A 3 2.23 -3.65 -6.83
C SER A 3 2.14 -4.27 -5.44
N ILE A 4 2.11 -5.59 -5.38
CA ILE A 4 2.06 -6.31 -4.11
C ILE A 4 3.36 -7.08 -4.01
N PHE A 5 4.12 -6.80 -2.96
CA PHE A 5 5.38 -7.45 -2.66
C PHE A 5 5.31 -7.95 -1.23
N SER A 6 5.88 -9.11 -0.97
CA SER A 6 6.10 -9.60 0.38
C SER A 6 7.50 -9.24 0.82
N SER A 7 7.62 -8.75 2.05
CA SER A 7 8.89 -8.82 2.78
C SER A 7 9.04 -10.20 3.42
N PRO A 8 10.26 -10.64 3.73
CA PRO A 8 10.47 -11.80 4.59
C PRO A 8 9.71 -11.65 5.91
N ILE A 9 9.32 -12.76 6.51
CA ILE A 9 8.85 -12.77 7.90
C ILE A 9 10.08 -12.53 8.78
N TYR A 10 10.07 -11.45 9.56
CA TYR A 10 11.17 -11.13 10.47
C TYR A 10 10.91 -11.81 11.81
N GLU A 11 11.68 -12.86 12.13
CA GLU A 11 11.55 -13.60 13.40
C GLU A 11 11.99 -12.77 14.62
N ASN A 12 12.94 -11.84 14.42
CA ASN A 12 13.38 -10.89 15.44
C ASN A 12 13.36 -9.47 14.87
N TYR A 13 12.18 -8.83 14.92
CA TYR A 13 11.97 -7.51 14.33
C TYR A 13 12.95 -6.45 14.87
N GLU A 14 13.26 -6.43 16.17
CA GLU A 14 14.19 -5.43 16.72
C GLU A 14 15.62 -5.57 16.20
N ARG A 15 16.07 -6.81 15.95
CA ARG A 15 17.41 -7.06 15.42
C ARG A 15 17.46 -6.87 13.91
N ASP A 16 16.45 -7.38 13.22
CA ASP A 16 16.49 -7.65 11.79
C ASP A 16 15.72 -6.64 10.94
N LEU A 17 14.75 -5.92 11.51
CA LEU A 17 13.96 -4.91 10.81
C LEU A 17 14.68 -3.56 10.88
N ARG A 18 15.53 -3.30 9.89
CA ARG A 18 16.14 -1.98 9.69
C ARG A 18 15.63 -1.40 8.39
N LEU A 19 15.29 -0.11 8.38
CA LEU A 19 14.74 0.57 7.20
C LEU A 19 15.55 0.33 5.91
N PRO A 20 16.90 0.42 5.89
CA PRO A 20 17.66 0.15 4.68
C PRO A 20 17.54 -1.30 4.18
N LYS A 21 17.48 -2.27 5.10
CA LYS A 21 17.30 -3.69 4.76
C LYS A 21 15.90 -3.94 4.21
N LEU A 22 14.88 -3.42 4.88
CA LEU A 22 13.48 -3.51 4.42
C LEU A 22 13.33 -2.94 3.00
N VAL A 23 13.84 -1.74 2.76
CA VAL A 23 13.80 -1.11 1.42
C VAL A 23 14.55 -1.96 0.38
N THR A 24 15.65 -2.60 0.76
CA THR A 24 16.41 -3.50 -0.13
C THR A 24 15.61 -4.75 -0.48
N ASP A 25 14.99 -5.37 0.52
CA ASP A 25 14.13 -6.55 0.36
C ASP A 25 12.93 -6.22 -0.56
N ILE A 26 12.26 -5.09 -0.34
CA ILE A 26 11.15 -4.61 -1.18
C ILE A 26 11.58 -4.43 -2.64
N ARG A 27 12.73 -3.76 -2.88
CA ARG A 27 13.24 -3.54 -4.24
C ARG A 27 13.58 -4.85 -4.94
N LYS A 28 14.19 -5.79 -4.22
CA LYS A 28 14.51 -7.12 -4.74
C LYS A 28 13.24 -7.89 -5.09
N SER A 29 12.27 -7.98 -4.18
CA SER A 29 10.99 -8.65 -4.43
C SER A 29 10.25 -8.04 -5.64
N LYS A 30 10.24 -6.71 -5.77
CA LYS A 30 9.64 -6.03 -6.92
C LYS A 30 10.35 -6.37 -8.24
N HIS A 31 11.69 -6.43 -8.23
CA HIS A 31 12.46 -6.84 -9.40
C HIS A 31 12.19 -8.29 -9.78
N ASP A 32 12.22 -9.21 -8.81
CA ASP A 32 11.95 -10.63 -9.03
C ASP A 32 10.53 -10.87 -9.56
N LEU A 33 9.53 -10.10 -9.10
CA LEU A 33 8.17 -10.13 -9.65
C LEU A 33 8.12 -9.63 -11.09
N SER A 34 8.90 -8.61 -11.46
CA SER A 34 8.89 -8.06 -12.82
C SER A 34 9.43 -9.03 -13.88
N THR A 35 10.22 -10.03 -13.47
CA THR A 35 10.87 -10.99 -14.38
C THR A 35 10.12 -12.32 -14.54
N ARG A 36 9.07 -12.57 -13.72
CA ARG A 36 8.28 -13.82 -13.72
C ARG A 36 7.02 -13.73 -14.58
N ASN A 37 6.50 -14.90 -14.99
CA ASN A 37 5.18 -14.99 -15.66
C ASN A 37 4.04 -14.93 -14.63
N ASN A 38 3.68 -13.72 -14.24
CA ASN A 38 2.77 -13.45 -13.12
C ASN A 38 1.30 -13.85 -13.32
N LEU A 39 0.87 -14.32 -14.50
CA LEU A 39 -0.54 -14.67 -14.71
C LEU A 39 -0.90 -16.08 -14.21
N GLN A 40 0.04 -17.01 -14.23
CA GLN A 40 -0.22 -18.40 -13.81
C GLN A 40 0.33 -18.73 -12.41
N GLU A 41 1.37 -18.04 -11.97
CA GLU A 41 2.10 -18.37 -10.73
C GLU A 41 1.81 -17.40 -9.58
N ASN A 42 0.98 -16.38 -9.79
CA ASN A 42 0.71 -15.39 -8.76
C ASN A 42 -0.38 -15.89 -7.80
N GLU A 43 0.06 -16.42 -6.67
CA GLU A 43 -0.81 -16.88 -5.58
C GLU A 43 -1.88 -15.86 -5.19
N LEU A 44 -1.56 -14.56 -5.24
CA LEU A 44 -2.49 -13.52 -4.85
C LEU A 44 -3.60 -13.31 -5.88
N VAL A 45 -3.32 -13.48 -7.18
CA VAL A 45 -4.36 -13.47 -8.22
C VAL A 45 -5.30 -14.66 -8.02
N ILE A 46 -4.75 -15.83 -7.70
CA ILE A 46 -5.53 -17.04 -7.41
C ILE A 46 -6.41 -16.82 -6.16
N GLU A 47 -5.84 -16.24 -5.10
CA GLU A 47 -6.56 -15.93 -3.86
C GLU A 47 -7.64 -14.86 -4.07
N MET A 48 -7.37 -13.83 -4.87
CA MET A 48 -8.37 -12.83 -5.27
C MET A 48 -9.53 -13.45 -6.05
N LEU A 49 -9.23 -14.34 -6.99
CA LEU A 49 -10.26 -15.06 -7.75
C LEU A 49 -11.10 -15.97 -6.85
N ASP A 50 -10.49 -16.66 -5.89
CA ASP A 50 -11.22 -17.48 -4.92
C ASP A 50 -12.10 -16.62 -3.99
N ALA A 51 -11.57 -15.54 -3.44
CA ALA A 51 -12.31 -14.59 -2.62
C ALA A 51 -13.52 -14.00 -3.38
N TYR A 52 -13.33 -13.60 -4.64
CA TYR A 52 -14.40 -13.11 -5.49
C TYR A 52 -15.49 -14.16 -5.74
N LYS A 53 -15.11 -15.42 -5.99
CA LYS A 53 -16.05 -16.52 -6.23
C LYS A 53 -16.80 -16.97 -4.97
N THR A 54 -16.14 -16.92 -3.82
CA THR A 54 -16.66 -17.48 -2.57
C THR A 54 -17.25 -16.44 -1.62
N GLY A 55 -17.00 -15.15 -1.86
CA GLY A 55 -17.39 -14.06 -0.98
C GLY A 55 -16.56 -13.98 0.32
N LYS A 56 -15.48 -14.76 0.44
CA LYS A 56 -14.57 -14.71 1.58
C LYS A 56 -13.73 -13.42 1.54
N LEU A 57 -13.27 -12.96 2.70
CA LEU A 57 -12.33 -11.84 2.74
C LEU A 57 -10.94 -12.30 2.28
N LEU A 58 -10.29 -11.42 1.51
CA LEU A 58 -8.93 -11.62 1.01
C LEU A 58 -7.94 -11.69 2.18
N LEU A 59 -6.92 -12.57 2.12
CA LEU A 59 -5.82 -12.70 3.10
C LEU A 59 -6.21 -13.16 4.51
N GLN A 60 -7.49 -13.47 4.75
CA GLN A 60 -7.99 -13.82 6.08
C GLN A 60 -7.46 -15.16 6.62
N GLN A 61 -6.88 -16.01 5.76
CA GLN A 61 -6.40 -17.36 6.10
C GLN A 61 -4.88 -17.45 6.30
N ARG A 62 -4.16 -16.32 6.26
CA ARG A 62 -2.70 -16.34 6.43
C ARG A 62 -2.34 -16.33 7.92
N ASN A 63 -1.36 -17.15 8.31
CA ASN A 63 -0.83 -17.21 9.68
C ASN A 63 0.18 -16.08 9.99
N CYS A 64 0.12 -14.97 9.25
CA CYS A 64 1.02 -13.84 9.40
C CYS A 64 0.29 -12.53 9.11
N ASP A 65 0.81 -11.44 9.66
CA ASP A 65 0.30 -10.10 9.37
C ASP A 65 0.65 -9.70 7.93
N VAL A 66 -0.37 -9.51 7.11
CA VAL A 66 -0.20 -9.04 5.74
C VAL A 66 -0.55 -7.56 5.67
N ASN A 67 0.43 -6.75 5.31
CA ASN A 67 0.24 -5.34 4.99
C ASN A 67 0.25 -5.15 3.47
N ILE A 68 -0.82 -4.57 2.94
CA ILE A 68 -0.92 -4.28 1.51
C ILE A 68 -0.70 -2.79 1.30
N THR A 69 0.25 -2.44 0.44
CA THR A 69 0.46 -1.06 0.01
C THR A 69 0.22 -0.94 -1.49
N THR A 70 -0.58 0.02 -1.90
CA THR A 70 -0.71 0.45 -3.29
C THR A 70 -0.18 1.87 -3.45
N SER A 71 0.44 2.16 -4.59
CA SER A 71 0.95 3.49 -4.90
C SER A 71 0.40 3.98 -6.22
N THR A 72 -0.17 5.17 -6.19
CA THR A 72 -0.63 5.92 -7.35
C THR A 72 0.20 7.17 -7.61
N LEU A 73 1.37 7.30 -6.98
CA LEU A 73 2.27 8.46 -7.12
C LEU A 73 2.70 8.76 -8.56
N ALA A 74 2.79 7.72 -9.40
CA ALA A 74 3.12 7.88 -10.81
C ALA A 74 1.94 8.38 -11.67
N PHE A 75 0.73 8.47 -11.11
CA PHE A 75 -0.46 8.91 -11.82
C PHE A 75 -0.77 10.37 -11.46
N GLU A 76 -1.03 11.16 -12.49
CA GLU A 76 -1.35 12.59 -12.36
C GLU A 76 -2.84 12.79 -12.59
N PHE A 77 -3.68 12.23 -11.70
CA PHE A 77 -5.13 12.24 -11.88
C PHE A 77 -5.69 13.66 -11.96
N GLU A 78 -5.12 14.58 -11.21
CA GLU A 78 -5.43 16.02 -11.15
C GLU A 78 -5.13 16.74 -12.46
N LYS A 79 -4.32 16.14 -13.36
CA LYS A 79 -4.07 16.70 -14.71
C LYS A 79 -5.04 16.20 -15.77
N LEU A 80 -5.84 15.17 -15.48
CA LEU A 80 -6.78 14.61 -16.45
C LEU A 80 -7.96 15.56 -16.65
N ASP A 81 -8.29 15.87 -17.90
CA ASP A 81 -9.46 16.63 -18.27
C ASP A 81 -10.24 15.87 -19.36
N PHE A 82 -11.46 15.50 -19.05
CA PHE A 82 -12.36 14.76 -19.94
C PHE A 82 -13.41 15.67 -20.61
N GLY A 83 -13.23 16.99 -20.57
CA GLY A 83 -14.16 17.99 -21.10
C GLY A 83 -15.03 18.65 -20.02
N PHE A 84 -14.82 18.33 -18.75
CA PHE A 84 -15.52 18.91 -17.60
C PHE A 84 -14.60 19.77 -16.72
N GLY A 85 -13.35 19.99 -17.16
CA GLY A 85 -12.30 20.57 -16.34
C GLY A 85 -11.54 19.50 -15.55
N LYS A 86 -10.43 19.93 -14.95
CA LYS A 86 -9.58 19.09 -14.10
C LYS A 86 -10.23 18.81 -12.75
N PRO A 87 -10.04 17.61 -12.16
CA PRO A 87 -10.56 17.33 -10.83
C PRO A 87 -9.77 18.12 -9.78
N THR A 88 -10.48 18.69 -8.81
CA THR A 88 -9.86 19.37 -7.65
C THR A 88 -9.06 18.40 -6.78
N ARG A 89 -9.46 17.13 -6.74
CA ARG A 89 -8.80 16.06 -5.99
C ARG A 89 -9.15 14.71 -6.58
N ALA A 90 -8.18 13.81 -6.69
CA ALA A 90 -8.45 12.40 -6.86
C ALA A 90 -8.22 11.65 -5.53
N SER A 91 -9.08 10.68 -5.25
CA SER A 91 -8.87 9.74 -4.14
C SER A 91 -9.29 8.34 -4.55
N GLN A 92 -8.84 7.36 -3.78
CA GLN A 92 -9.21 5.96 -3.98
C GLN A 92 -10.01 5.51 -2.76
N GLY A 93 -11.17 4.89 -3.01
CA GLY A 93 -11.97 4.30 -1.96
C GLY A 93 -11.22 3.17 -1.26
N ILE A 94 -11.22 3.18 0.07
CA ILE A 94 -10.71 2.09 0.88
C ILE A 94 -11.82 1.03 0.98
N GLY A 95 -11.57 -0.17 0.45
CA GLY A 95 -12.47 -1.32 0.60
C GLY A 95 -12.45 -1.90 2.03
N PRO A 96 -13.18 -2.99 2.31
CA PRO A 96 -13.26 -3.61 3.65
C PRO A 96 -11.97 -4.36 4.06
N ILE A 97 -10.81 -4.00 3.50
CA ILE A 97 -9.53 -4.68 3.68
C ILE A 97 -8.75 -3.96 4.78
N SER A 98 -8.58 -4.59 5.94
CA SER A 98 -7.67 -4.10 6.99
C SER A 98 -6.21 -4.20 6.54
N ASN A 99 -5.33 -3.42 7.16
CA ASN A 99 -3.89 -3.39 6.88
C ASN A 99 -3.58 -2.95 5.45
N PHE A 100 -4.36 -1.96 4.99
CA PHE A 100 -4.31 -1.45 3.62
C PHE A 100 -3.84 0.01 3.59
N PHE A 101 -2.84 0.29 2.77
CA PHE A 101 -2.20 1.59 2.63
C PHE A 101 -2.26 2.05 1.17
N ILE A 102 -2.71 3.28 0.94
CA ILE A 102 -2.76 3.90 -0.40
C ILE A 102 -1.88 5.14 -0.38
N LEU A 103 -0.84 5.16 -1.21
CA LEU A 103 0.04 6.32 -1.39
C LEU A 103 -0.36 7.10 -2.64
N THR A 104 -0.75 8.35 -2.49
CA THR A 104 -1.12 9.26 -3.59
C THR A 104 -0.38 10.60 -3.48
N ASN A 105 -0.37 11.36 -4.57
CA ASN A 105 0.19 12.71 -4.56
C ASN A 105 -0.75 13.66 -3.80
N THR A 106 -0.18 14.67 -3.13
CA THR A 106 -0.98 15.81 -2.65
C THR A 106 -1.53 16.60 -3.84
N PRO A 107 -2.69 17.27 -3.71
CA PRO A 107 -3.29 18.05 -4.80
C PRO A 107 -2.50 19.30 -5.25
N ASP A 108 -1.43 19.68 -4.56
CA ASP A 108 -0.70 20.92 -4.84
C ASP A 108 0.11 20.90 -6.15
N ASP A 109 -0.05 21.97 -6.93
CA ASP A 109 0.45 22.13 -8.30
C ASP A 109 1.85 22.77 -8.38
N ASP A 110 2.39 23.30 -7.28
CA ASP A 110 3.62 24.11 -7.31
C ASP A 110 4.82 23.41 -6.64
N HIS A 111 5.69 22.89 -7.50
CA HIS A 111 7.12 22.61 -7.30
C HIS A 111 7.58 21.58 -6.24
N ASP A 112 6.79 21.23 -5.24
CA ASP A 112 7.08 20.13 -4.29
C ASP A 112 5.82 19.30 -4.00
N ARG A 113 5.61 18.22 -4.77
CA ARG A 113 4.50 17.29 -4.50
C ARG A 113 4.79 16.47 -3.27
N GLY A 114 3.99 16.68 -2.23
CA GLY A 114 3.94 15.81 -1.06
C GLY A 114 3.29 14.46 -1.38
N VAL A 115 3.40 13.53 -0.42
CA VAL A 115 2.74 12.23 -0.45
C VAL A 115 1.64 12.21 0.61
N GLU A 116 0.40 11.93 0.18
CA GLU A 116 -0.71 11.60 1.07
C GLU A 116 -0.85 10.08 1.19
N ALA A 117 -0.98 9.59 2.42
CA ALA A 117 -1.16 8.17 2.71
C ALA A 117 -2.53 7.92 3.35
N PHE A 118 -3.40 7.20 2.66
CA PHE A 118 -4.63 6.67 3.27
C PHE A 118 -4.32 5.34 3.95
N VAL A 119 -4.59 5.27 5.25
CA VAL A 119 -4.25 4.11 6.08
C VAL A 119 -5.55 3.51 6.63
N ASN A 120 -5.71 2.21 6.44
CA ASN A 120 -6.81 1.43 7.00
C ASN A 120 -6.28 0.34 7.91
N LEU A 121 -6.53 0.47 9.19
CA LEU A 121 -6.16 -0.48 10.25
C LEU A 121 -7.37 -0.70 11.15
N ASN A 122 -7.33 -1.73 11.99
CA ASN A 122 -8.31 -1.84 13.07
C ASN A 122 -8.15 -0.68 14.07
N GLU A 123 -9.16 -0.47 14.92
CA GLU A 123 -9.20 0.68 15.83
C GLU A 123 -8.02 0.75 16.80
N GLN A 124 -7.55 -0.41 17.29
CA GLN A 124 -6.45 -0.49 18.25
C GLN A 124 -5.13 -0.09 17.59
N ASP A 125 -4.82 -0.69 16.44
CA ASP A 125 -3.60 -0.41 15.68
C ASP A 125 -3.60 1.03 15.15
N MET A 126 -4.75 1.54 14.70
CA MET A 126 -4.88 2.92 14.26
C MET A 126 -4.65 3.92 15.41
N SER A 127 -5.08 3.59 16.63
CA SER A 127 -4.85 4.42 17.80
C SER A 127 -3.35 4.54 18.11
N VAL A 128 -2.61 3.43 18.03
CA VAL A 128 -1.15 3.43 18.19
C VAL A 128 -0.49 4.20 17.04
N PHE A 129 -0.85 3.88 15.79
CA PHE A 129 -0.28 4.46 14.58
C PHE A 129 -0.38 5.99 14.57
N LYS A 130 -1.54 6.56 14.93
CA LYS A 130 -1.74 8.03 14.94
C LYS A 130 -0.92 8.78 15.99
N ASN A 131 -0.48 8.09 17.05
CA ASN A 131 0.22 8.69 18.18
C ASN A 131 1.71 8.31 18.25
N ASP A 132 2.21 7.55 17.28
CA ASP A 132 3.60 7.09 17.24
C ASP A 132 4.57 8.27 17.02
N LYS A 133 5.45 8.51 18.00
CA LYS A 133 6.35 9.67 18.00
C LYS A 133 7.45 9.58 16.94
N ASP A 134 7.85 8.38 16.54
CA ASP A 134 8.88 8.20 15.53
C ASP A 134 8.30 8.43 14.15
N LEU A 135 7.06 8.00 13.90
CA LEU A 135 6.31 8.30 12.68
C LEU A 135 6.00 9.79 12.55
N LEU A 136 5.56 10.45 13.63
CA LEU A 136 5.17 11.86 13.63
C LEU A 136 6.35 12.82 13.36
N GLN A 137 7.59 12.34 13.37
CA GLN A 137 8.74 13.12 12.89
C GLN A 137 8.74 13.31 11.37
N PHE A 138 8.00 12.46 10.63
CA PHE A 138 8.01 12.42 9.16
C PHE A 138 6.63 12.60 8.53
N ALA A 139 5.56 12.48 9.31
CA ALA A 139 4.18 12.52 8.83
C ALA A 139 3.31 13.42 9.69
N ILE A 140 2.30 14.01 9.05
CA ILE A 140 1.26 14.81 9.70
C ILE A 140 -0.06 14.04 9.58
N PRO A 141 -0.67 13.58 10.68
CA PRO A 141 -1.98 12.95 10.63
C PRO A 141 -3.03 14.00 10.24
N VAL A 142 -3.92 13.62 9.33
CA VAL A 142 -5.04 14.45 8.83
C VAL A 142 -6.34 14.00 9.47
#